data_AF-A0AAX0PY13-F1
#
_entry.id   AF-A0AAX0PY13-F1
#
_cell.length_a   1.000
_cell.length_b   1.000
_cell.length_c   1.000
_cell.angle_alpha   90.00
_cell.angle_beta   90.00
_cell.angle_gamma   90.00
#
_symmetry.space_group_name_H-M   'P 1'
#
loop_
_entity.id
_entity.type
_entity.pdbx_description
1 polymer ?
#
loop_
_entity_poly.entity_id
_entity_poly.type
_entity_poly.pdbx_seq_one_letter_code
_entity_poly.pdbx_strand_id
1 'polypeptide(L)'
;ISAFVDTIPYQLVYGEESAFGRPQYSPLMMLKMMLFAYSRKVFSGRKIQQIAEENIPMKWLIGDPDVVPSYRTINRFRTDPQTTKLIAL
;
A
#
# COMPACT_ATOMS: atom_id res chain seq x y z
N ILE A 1 9.56 5.44 7.70
CA ILE A 1 8.30 5.04 7.03
C ILE A 1 7.58 3.96 7.84
N SER A 2 8.13 2.76 8.03
CA SER A 2 7.42 1.69 8.79
C SER A 2 6.99 2.14 10.18
N ALA A 3 7.93 2.61 11.01
CA ALA A 3 7.64 3.05 12.38
C ALA A 3 6.53 4.11 12.46
N PHE A 4 6.38 4.97 11.46
CA PHE A 4 5.27 5.94 11.40
C PHE A 4 3.96 5.26 11.03
N VAL A 5 3.93 4.47 9.95
CA VAL A 5 2.72 3.77 9.51
C VAL A 5 2.20 2.81 10.59
N ASP A 6 3.10 2.17 11.33
CA ASP A 6 2.75 1.24 12.41
C ASP A 6 2.14 1.94 13.64
N THR A 7 2.25 3.27 13.75
CA THR A 7 1.61 4.05 14.82
C THR A 7 0.18 4.49 14.48
N ILE A 8 -0.25 4.32 13.22
CA ILE A 8 -1.58 4.75 12.79
C ILE A 8 -2.64 3.85 13.44
N PRO A 9 -3.65 4.42 14.11
CA PRO A 9 -4.75 3.65 14.71
C PRO A 9 -5.45 2.74 13.68
N TYR A 10 -5.66 1.48 14.07
CA TYR A 10 -6.29 0.47 13.21
C TYR A 10 -7.65 0.91 12.67
N GLN A 11 -8.46 1.58 13.49
CA GLN A 11 -9.82 2.02 13.14
C GLN A 11 -9.85 3.03 11.99
N LEU A 12 -8.76 3.76 11.75
CA LEU A 12 -8.67 4.74 10.66
C LEU A 12 -8.33 4.08 9.33
N VAL A 13 -7.71 2.90 9.38
CA VAL A 13 -7.07 2.25 8.23
C VAL A 13 -7.87 1.06 7.73
N TYR A 14 -8.50 0.32 8.64
CA TYR A 14 -9.23 -0.89 8.32
C TYR A 14 -10.74 -0.59 8.31
N GLY A 15 -11.32 -0.67 7.11
CA GLY A 15 -12.77 -0.65 6.91
C GLY A 15 -13.38 -2.03 7.06
N GLU A 16 -14.65 -2.17 6.67
CA GLU A 16 -15.33 -3.46 6.65
C GLU A 16 -14.68 -4.41 5.64
N GLU A 17 -14.21 -5.55 6.12
CA GLU A 17 -13.72 -6.62 5.25
C GLU A 17 -14.90 -7.28 4.52
N SER A 18 -14.69 -7.60 3.25
CA SER A 18 -15.68 -8.35 2.49
C SER A 18 -15.81 -9.77 3.04
N ALA A 19 -17.02 -10.18 3.40
CA ALA A 19 -17.31 -11.52 3.91
C ALA A 19 -17.02 -12.66 2.90
N PHE A 20 -16.91 -12.34 1.61
CA PHE A 20 -16.67 -13.29 0.53
C PHE A 20 -15.60 -12.78 -0.44
N GLY A 21 -14.86 -13.71 -1.07
CA GLY A 21 -13.85 -13.42 -2.08
C GLY A 21 -12.40 -13.52 -1.55
N ARG A 22 -11.44 -13.09 -2.37
CA ARG A 22 -10.03 -13.07 -1.97
C ARG A 22 -9.83 -11.93 -0.96
N PRO A 23 -9.18 -12.19 0.20
CA PRO A 23 -8.89 -11.15 1.18
C PRO A 23 -8.10 -10.02 0.53
N GLN A 24 -8.38 -8.79 0.97
CA GLN A 24 -7.68 -7.62 0.50
C GLN A 24 -6.24 -7.61 1.05
N TYR A 25 -5.33 -6.97 0.32
CA TYR A 25 -3.98 -6.73 0.84
C TYR A 25 -4.06 -5.83 2.07
N SER A 26 -3.16 -6.03 3.03
CA SER A 26 -3.08 -5.19 4.22
C SER A 26 -2.99 -3.70 3.83
N PRO A 27 -3.91 -2.85 4.29
CA PRO A 27 -3.87 -1.42 3.98
C PRO A 27 -2.59 -0.74 4.50
N LEU A 28 -2.04 -1.19 5.63
CA LEU A 28 -0.76 -0.70 6.17
C LEU A 28 0.41 -1.02 5.22
N MET A 29 0.44 -2.24 4.68
CA MET A 29 1.44 -2.63 3.67
C MET A 29 1.32 -1.77 2.41
N MET A 30 0.09 -1.59 1.91
CA MET A 30 -0.17 -0.75 0.75
C MET A 30 0.24 0.71 0.98
N LEU A 31 0.00 1.25 2.17
CA LEU A 31 0.40 2.60 2.55
C LEU A 31 1.92 2.77 2.61
N LYS A 32 2.63 1.81 3.23
CA LYS A 32 4.11 1.79 3.25
C LYS A 32 4.68 1.80 1.84
N MET A 33 4.14 0.97 0.95
CA MET A 33 4.55 0.89 -0.46
C MET A 33 4.33 2.22 -1.20
N MET A 34 3.17 2.85 -1.00
CA MET A 34 2.83 4.15 -1.58
C MET A 34 3.77 5.26 -1.11
N LEU A 35 3.97 5.39 0.21
CA LEU A 35 4.86 6.39 0.79
C LEU A 35 6.30 6.23 0.31
N PHE A 36 6.79 4.99 0.25
CA PHE A 36 8.11 4.70 -0.26
C PHE A 36 8.28 5.12 -1.73
N ALA A 37 7.33 4.76 -2.60
CA ALA A 37 7.39 5.15 -4.00
C ALA A 37 7.31 6.67 -4.21
N TYR A 38 6.43 7.34 -3.45
CA TYR A 38 6.24 8.78 -3.54
C TYR A 38 7.46 9.56 -3.03
N SER A 39 8.12 9.06 -1.97
CA SER A 39 9.40 9.62 -1.51
C SER A 39 10.49 9.60 -2.59
N ARG A 40 10.38 8.68 -3.55
CA ARG A 40 11.26 8.53 -4.71
C ARG A 40 10.72 9.17 -5.99
N LYS A 41 9.66 9.99 -5.90
CA LYS A 41 8.99 10.65 -7.03
C LYS A 41 8.42 9.67 -8.06
N VAL A 42 8.06 8.46 -7.65
CA VAL A 42 7.45 7.45 -8.52
C VAL A 42 5.96 7.37 -8.26
N PHE A 43 5.18 7.91 -9.20
CA PHE A 43 3.73 8.05 -9.06
C PHE A 43 2.92 7.12 -9.97
N SER A 44 3.53 6.49 -10.97
CA SER A 44 2.80 5.58 -11.87
C SER A 44 2.61 4.23 -11.20
N GLY A 45 1.36 3.76 -11.08
CA GLY A 45 1.07 2.45 -10.47
C GLY A 45 1.84 1.29 -11.10
N ARG A 46 2.11 1.34 -12.41
CA ARG A 46 2.95 0.34 -13.10
C ARG A 46 4.42 0.41 -12.67
N LYS A 47 4.97 1.62 -12.52
CA LYS A 47 6.33 1.81 -12.01
C LYS A 47 6.43 1.43 -10.53
N ILE A 48 5.39 1.66 -9.74
CA ILE A 48 5.34 1.24 -8.34
C ILE A 48 5.36 -0.30 -8.24
N GLN A 49 4.55 -0.98 -9.07
CA GLN A 49 4.59 -2.43 -9.17
C GLN A 49 6.00 -2.93 -9.54
N GLN A 50 6.61 -2.36 -10.58
CA GLN A 50 7.97 -2.72 -10.99
C GLN A 50 8.99 -2.56 -9.85
N ILE A 51 8.92 -1.46 -9.09
CA ILE A 51 9.78 -1.24 -7.93
C ILE A 51 9.53 -2.28 -6.84
N ALA A 52 8.28 -2.70 -6.62
CA ALA A 52 7.98 -3.77 -5.68
C ALA A 52 8.56 -5.13 -6.12
N GLU A 53 8.66 -5.38 -7.43
CA GLU A 53 9.26 -6.59 -8.00
C GLU A 53 10.80 -6.59 -7.98
N GLU A 54 11.43 -5.42 -8.16
CA GLU A 54 12.88 -5.31 -8.37
C GLU A 54 13.65 -4.78 -7.14
N ASN A 55 13.03 -3.93 -6.32
CA ASN A 55 13.73 -3.17 -5.29
C ASN A 55 13.73 -3.88 -3.93
N ILE A 56 14.90 -4.34 -3.49
CA ILE A 56 15.07 -5.05 -2.21
C ILE A 56 14.53 -4.25 -1.00
N PRO A 57 14.82 -2.94 -0.85
CA PRO A 57 14.25 -2.17 0.26
C PRO A 57 12.71 -2.11 0.24
N MET A 58 12.07 -2.05 -0.93
CA MET A 58 10.61 -2.08 -1.04
C MET A 58 10.08 -3.44 -0.57
N LYS A 59 10.69 -4.54 -1.03
CA LYS A 59 10.35 -5.91 -0.61
C LYS A 59 10.47 -6.13 0.89
N TRP A 60 11.54 -5.61 1.49
CA TRP A 60 11.72 -5.68 2.95
C TRP A 60 10.66 -4.85 3.70
N LEU A 61 10.28 -3.69 3.17
CA LEU A 61 9.28 -2.81 3.77
C LEU A 61 7.86 -3.40 3.77
N ILE A 62 7.49 -4.13 2.71
CA ILE A 62 6.19 -4.82 2.63
C ILE A 62 6.15 -6.12 3.45
N GLY A 63 7.31 -6.63 3.88
CA GLY A 63 7.44 -7.76 4.80
C GLY A 63 7.40 -9.14 4.14
N ASP A 64 6.91 -9.24 2.90
CA ASP A 64 6.91 -10.47 2.11
C ASP A 64 7.36 -10.18 0.66
N PRO A 65 8.51 -10.72 0.21
CA PRO A 65 9.07 -10.45 -1.10
C PRO A 65 8.27 -11.04 -2.28
N ASP A 66 7.40 -12.01 -2.03
CA ASP A 66 6.60 -12.68 -3.07
C ASP A 66 5.18 -12.09 -3.20
N VAL A 67 4.77 -11.26 -2.24
CA VAL A 67 3.45 -10.62 -2.21
C VAL A 67 3.54 -9.25 -2.88
N VAL A 68 3.53 -9.23 -4.21
CA VAL A 68 3.51 -7.99 -4.99
C VAL A 68 2.10 -7.67 -5.51
N PRO A 69 1.47 -6.57 -5.06
CA PRO A 69 0.18 -6.16 -5.58
C PRO A 69 0.28 -5.70 -7.03
N SER A 70 -0.70 -6.12 -7.85
CA SER A 70 -0.80 -5.62 -9.23
C SER A 70 -1.02 -4.10 -9.28
N TYR A 71 -0.59 -3.45 -10.36
CA TYR A 71 -0.83 -2.01 -10.56
C TYR A 71 -2.31 -1.62 -10.45
N ARG A 72 -3.24 -2.53 -10.78
CA ARG A 72 -4.68 -2.33 -10.62
C ARG A 72 -5.07 -2.24 -9.14
N THR A 73 -4.51 -3.13 -8.32
CA THR A 73 -4.70 -3.11 -6.86
C THR A 73 -4.15 -1.84 -6.25
N ILE A 74 -2.96 -1.41 -6.69
CA ILE A 74 -2.32 -0.15 -6.27
C ILE A 74 -3.21 1.05 -6.61
N ASN A 75 -3.68 1.11 -7.86
CA ASN A 75 -4.53 2.21 -8.30
C ASN A 75 -5.88 2.20 -7.57
N ARG A 76 -6.47 1.03 -7.35
CA ARG A 76 -7.73 0.90 -6.60
C ARG A 76 -7.56 1.41 -5.17
N PHE A 77 -6.48 1.04 -4.49
CA PHE A 77 -6.18 1.53 -3.14
C PHE A 77 -6.05 3.05 -3.10
N ARG A 78 -5.44 3.68 -4.11
CA ARG A 78 -5.31 5.14 -4.20
C ARG A 78 -6.62 5.87 -4.37
N THR A 79 -7.51 5.33 -5.18
CA THR A 79 -8.81 5.94 -5.49
C THR A 79 -9.87 5.58 -4.46
N ASP A 80 -9.54 4.71 -3.51
CA ASP A 80 -10.47 4.31 -2.48
C ASP A 80 -10.83 5.53 -1.61
N PRO A 81 -12.13 5.80 -1.36
CA PRO A 81 -12.56 6.95 -0.58
C PRO A 81 -11.99 6.98 0.85
N GLN A 82 -11.75 5.82 1.48
CA GLN A 82 -11.19 5.77 2.83
C GLN A 82 -9.70 6.14 2.79
N THR A 83 -8.95 5.56 1.86
CA THR A 83 -7.53 5.89 1.67
C THR A 83 -7.31 7.34 1.26
N THR A 84 -8.19 7.89 0.43
CA THR A 84 -8.11 9.30 -0.01
C THR A 84 -8.17 10.24 1.20
N LYS A 85 -9.04 9.94 2.19
CA LYS A 85 -9.11 10.71 3.44
C LYS A 85 -7.82 10.62 4.23
N LEU A 86 -7.16 9.45 4.26
CA LEU A 86 -5.90 9.25 4.97
C LEU A 86 -4.72 10.00 4.33
N ILE A 87 -4.69 10.11 3.00
CA ILE A 87 -3.61 10.80 2.27
C ILE A 87 -3.81 12.33 2.24
N ALA A 88 -5.05 12.80 2.35
CA ALA A 88 -5.39 14.23 2.27
C ALA A 88 -5.31 14.98 3.63
N LEU A 89 -5.10 14.26 4.73
CA LEU A 89 -4.83 14.82 6.06
C LEU A 89 -3.37 15.27 6.18
#